data_AF-A0A7S1K5A6-F1
#
_entry.id   AF-A0A7S1K5A6-F1
#
_cell.length_a   1.000
_cell.length_b   1.000
_cell.length_c   1.000
_cell.angle_alpha   90.00
_cell.angle_beta   90.00
_cell.angle_gamma   90.00
#
_symmetry.space_group_name_H-M   'P 1'
#
loop_
_entity.id
_entity.type
_entity.pdbx_description
1 polymer ?
#
loop_
_entity_poly.entity_id
_entity_poly.type
_entity_poly.pdbx_seq_one_letter_code
_entity_poly.pdbx_strand_id
1 'polypeptide(L)'
;MTAAWDAYVALELSTGDPNRILVTYLRATLELPHRVDLWLQYADYCFDTVKSSDLGHVVLQRAVRHAAGAAKLWQELMLCQAEIFAPVEDLTETFSRALRVGNFSEATEFLELHLTCADCIRRVLIADASRQQQERMGNAEGDEAAEEEDLMEDIDWSPMRSLFTQAEGFFEEHLPQMELSREIWLHWLRIETNICKDWQMATELAEKLFTRYPTDLPLFMQCVHLLRTAAPCQLDSHSFLHPHFDKRIEAAKNDAQLSEHLEREWLALERESGSNESYRKARRQVEANRRRRAERQGSPCQSDADSTADRRQVSSRRKKRRVGESDSEASASEPELPPPPKRPKSGDKELAAHAAAAG
;
A
#
# COMPACT_ATOMS: atom_id res chain seq x y z
N MET A 1 -12.38 -14.61 -38.29
CA MET A 1 -13.52 -13.67 -38.26
C MET A 1 -13.26 -12.46 -37.36
N THR A 2 -12.60 -12.61 -36.21
CA THR A 2 -12.20 -11.50 -35.33
C THR A 2 -11.42 -10.37 -36.04
N ALA A 3 -10.37 -10.72 -36.78
CA ALA A 3 -9.54 -9.74 -37.50
C ALA A 3 -10.27 -8.96 -38.62
N ALA A 4 -11.38 -9.50 -39.15
CA ALA A 4 -12.16 -8.82 -40.18
C ALA A 4 -12.99 -7.68 -39.59
N TRP A 5 -13.54 -7.87 -38.39
CA TRP A 5 -14.24 -6.83 -37.66
C TRP A 5 -13.30 -5.71 -37.22
N ASP A 6 -12.09 -6.04 -36.76
CA ASP A 6 -11.10 -5.04 -36.37
C ASP A 6 -10.70 -4.15 -37.56
N ALA A 7 -10.50 -4.75 -38.74
CA ALA A 7 -10.22 -4.00 -39.98
C ALA A 7 -11.42 -3.15 -40.44
N TYR A 8 -12.64 -3.66 -40.27
CA TYR A 8 -13.85 -2.95 -40.68
C TYR A 8 -14.18 -1.77 -39.76
N VAL A 9 -14.01 -1.93 -38.44
CA VAL A 9 -14.10 -0.84 -37.46
C VAL A 9 -13.06 0.23 -37.78
N ALA A 10 -11.80 -0.15 -38.03
CA ALA A 10 -10.74 0.80 -38.38
C ALA A 10 -11.06 1.57 -39.68
N LEU A 11 -11.63 0.89 -40.69
CA LEU A 11 -12.09 1.53 -41.92
C LEU A 11 -13.18 2.57 -41.62
N GLU A 12 -14.24 2.20 -40.91
CA GLU A 12 -15.35 3.12 -40.63
C GLU A 12 -14.90 4.29 -39.74
N LEU A 13 -14.02 4.06 -38.76
CA LEU A 13 -13.38 5.13 -37.98
C LEU A 13 -12.61 6.11 -38.87
N SER A 14 -11.91 5.62 -39.91
CA SER A 14 -11.21 6.49 -40.86
C SER A 14 -12.15 7.33 -41.74
N THR A 15 -13.38 6.86 -41.96
CA THR A 15 -14.38 7.63 -42.71
C THR A 15 -15.04 8.73 -41.88
N GLY A 16 -15.07 8.56 -40.55
CA GLY A 16 -15.51 9.59 -39.60
C GLY A 16 -17.03 9.82 -39.50
N ASP A 17 -17.87 9.01 -40.15
CA ASP A 17 -19.33 9.12 -40.03
C ASP A 17 -19.83 8.46 -38.72
N PRO A 18 -20.32 9.24 -37.73
CA PRO A 18 -20.66 8.70 -36.42
C PRO A 18 -21.75 7.64 -36.44
N ASN A 19 -22.77 7.80 -37.30
CA ASN A 19 -23.87 6.85 -37.35
C ASN A 19 -23.40 5.48 -37.89
N ARG A 20 -22.53 5.51 -38.91
CA ARG A 20 -21.96 4.28 -39.47
C ARG A 20 -21.02 3.59 -38.50
N ILE A 21 -20.22 4.36 -37.77
CA ILE A 21 -19.32 3.83 -36.74
C ILE A 21 -20.13 3.17 -35.61
N LEU A 22 -21.16 3.84 -35.08
CA LEU A 22 -22.04 3.29 -34.03
C LEU A 22 -22.73 1.99 -34.48
N VAL A 23 -23.29 1.96 -35.69
CA VAL A 23 -23.91 0.76 -36.25
C VAL A 23 -22.89 -0.36 -36.44
N THR A 24 -21.65 -0.02 -36.82
CA THR A 24 -20.57 -0.99 -37.01
C THR A 24 -20.16 -1.62 -35.70
N TYR A 25 -19.96 -0.82 -34.65
CA TYR A 25 -19.73 -1.33 -33.30
C TYR A 25 -20.88 -2.19 -32.81
N LEU A 26 -22.12 -1.74 -32.97
CA LEU A 26 -23.30 -2.51 -32.58
C LEU A 26 -23.31 -3.89 -33.27
N ARG A 27 -23.08 -3.96 -34.58
CA ARG A 27 -23.01 -5.23 -35.32
C ARG A 27 -21.86 -6.11 -34.83
N ALA A 28 -20.67 -5.53 -34.65
CA ALA A 28 -19.51 -6.27 -34.16
C ALA A 28 -19.75 -6.87 -32.77
N THR A 29 -20.34 -6.10 -31.85
CA THR A 29 -20.66 -6.56 -30.49
C THR A 29 -21.76 -7.61 -30.43
N LEU A 30 -22.68 -7.64 -31.40
CA LEU A 30 -23.70 -8.69 -31.51
C LEU A 30 -23.11 -10.01 -32.01
N GLU A 31 -22.15 -9.98 -32.93
CA GLU A 31 -21.48 -11.18 -33.44
C GLU A 31 -20.39 -11.68 -32.48
N LEU A 32 -19.74 -10.79 -31.73
CA LEU A 32 -18.65 -11.10 -30.80
C LEU A 32 -18.94 -10.57 -29.38
N PRO A 33 -20.02 -11.02 -28.71
CA PRO A 33 -20.50 -10.45 -27.44
C PRO A 33 -19.53 -10.62 -26.26
N HIS A 34 -18.63 -11.61 -26.31
CA HIS A 34 -17.65 -11.88 -25.25
C HIS A 34 -16.38 -11.04 -25.36
N ARG A 35 -16.18 -10.27 -26.45
CA ARG A 35 -15.02 -9.41 -26.64
C ARG A 35 -15.16 -8.11 -25.86
N VAL A 36 -14.56 -8.08 -24.67
CA VAL A 36 -14.56 -6.93 -23.74
C VAL A 36 -13.96 -5.68 -24.37
N ASP A 37 -12.91 -5.84 -25.15
CA ASP A 37 -12.18 -4.74 -25.78
C ASP A 37 -13.03 -3.98 -26.83
N LEU A 38 -13.88 -4.69 -27.57
CA LEU A 38 -14.83 -4.04 -28.49
C LEU A 38 -15.89 -3.24 -27.75
N TRP A 39 -16.37 -3.74 -26.60
CA TRP A 39 -17.32 -3.02 -25.77
C TRP A 39 -16.73 -1.74 -25.17
N LEU A 40 -15.48 -1.81 -24.70
CA LEU A 40 -14.77 -0.64 -24.18
C LEU A 40 -14.55 0.41 -25.27
N GLN A 41 -14.02 0.02 -26.43
CA GLN A 41 -13.85 0.94 -27.57
C GLN A 41 -15.18 1.57 -28.01
N TYR A 42 -16.28 0.81 -27.96
CA TYR A 42 -17.59 1.33 -28.28
C TYR A 42 -18.08 2.35 -27.24
N ALA A 43 -17.87 2.09 -25.94
CA ALA A 43 -18.17 3.03 -24.88
C ALA A 43 -17.31 4.30 -24.99
N ASP A 44 -15.99 4.16 -25.18
CA ASP A 44 -15.05 5.27 -25.37
C ASP A 44 -15.47 6.16 -26.54
N TYR A 45 -15.88 5.56 -27.66
CA TYR A 45 -16.38 6.32 -28.81
C TYR A 45 -17.63 7.15 -28.46
N CYS A 46 -18.54 6.60 -27.66
CA CYS A 46 -19.73 7.31 -27.17
C CYS A 46 -19.36 8.49 -26.27
N PHE A 47 -18.36 8.34 -25.40
CA PHE A 47 -17.89 9.40 -24.50
C PHE A 47 -17.09 10.49 -25.24
N ASP A 48 -16.09 10.11 -26.02
CA ASP A 48 -15.14 11.06 -26.60
C ASP A 48 -15.69 11.76 -27.86
N THR A 49 -16.32 10.99 -28.74
CA THR A 49 -16.73 11.50 -30.06
C THR A 49 -18.18 11.95 -30.08
N VAL A 50 -19.10 11.09 -29.63
CA VAL A 50 -20.53 11.41 -29.60
C VAL A 50 -20.88 12.34 -28.44
N LYS A 51 -20.09 12.30 -27.35
CA LYS A 51 -20.29 13.08 -26.12
C LYS A 51 -21.65 12.85 -25.50
N SER A 52 -22.08 11.58 -25.48
CA SER A 52 -23.35 11.18 -24.89
C SER A 52 -23.12 10.10 -23.84
N SER A 53 -23.12 10.54 -22.57
CA SER A 53 -22.98 9.66 -21.41
C SER A 53 -24.16 8.71 -21.28
N ASP A 54 -25.38 9.12 -21.67
CA ASP A 54 -26.57 8.25 -21.73
C ASP A 54 -26.38 7.07 -22.70
N LEU A 55 -25.85 7.34 -23.90
CA LEU A 55 -25.59 6.29 -24.88
C LEU A 55 -24.48 5.36 -24.40
N GLY A 56 -23.39 5.92 -23.86
CA GLY A 56 -22.31 5.14 -23.24
C GLY A 56 -22.83 4.25 -22.11
N HIS A 57 -23.71 4.77 -21.26
CA HIS A 57 -24.36 4.03 -20.18
C HIS A 57 -25.15 2.83 -20.72
N VAL A 58 -25.98 3.02 -21.75
CA VAL A 58 -26.77 1.93 -22.37
C VAL A 58 -25.86 0.86 -22.98
N VAL A 59 -24.75 1.28 -23.60
CA VAL A 59 -23.74 0.35 -24.16
C VAL A 59 -23.10 -0.47 -23.05
N LEU A 60 -22.65 0.17 -21.97
CA LEU A 60 -22.01 -0.50 -20.83
C LEU A 60 -22.98 -1.44 -20.10
N GLN A 61 -24.25 -1.05 -19.93
CA GLN A 61 -25.30 -1.92 -19.37
C GLN A 61 -25.49 -3.20 -20.21
N ARG A 62 -25.35 -3.13 -21.53
CA ARG A 62 -25.40 -4.30 -22.40
C ARG A 62 -24.11 -5.11 -22.30
N ALA A 63 -22.97 -4.45 -22.27
CA ALA A 63 -21.65 -5.08 -22.17
C ALA A 63 -21.55 -5.99 -20.93
N VAL A 64 -21.94 -5.48 -19.74
CA VAL A 64 -21.87 -6.26 -18.49
C VAL A 64 -22.81 -7.46 -18.47
N ARG A 65 -23.88 -7.48 -19.27
CA ARG A 65 -24.76 -8.66 -19.41
C ARG A 65 -24.13 -9.75 -20.26
N HIS A 66 -23.35 -9.38 -21.27
CA HIS A 66 -22.71 -10.32 -22.21
C HIS A 66 -21.32 -10.79 -21.75
N ALA A 67 -20.59 -9.94 -21.03
CA ALA A 67 -19.23 -10.18 -20.56
C ALA A 67 -19.09 -9.84 -19.06
N ALA A 68 -19.94 -10.46 -18.23
CA ALA A 68 -20.01 -10.19 -16.80
C ALA A 68 -18.72 -10.50 -16.01
N GLY A 69 -17.83 -11.36 -16.54
CA GLY A 69 -16.57 -11.71 -15.90
C GLY A 69 -15.50 -10.60 -15.97
N ALA A 70 -15.72 -9.52 -16.72
CA ALA A 70 -14.73 -8.46 -16.87
C ALA A 70 -14.98 -7.32 -15.87
N ALA A 71 -14.14 -7.22 -14.84
CA ALA A 71 -14.25 -6.18 -13.81
C ALA A 71 -14.21 -4.75 -14.39
N LYS A 72 -13.39 -4.53 -15.43
CA LYS A 72 -13.27 -3.23 -16.11
C LYS A 72 -14.60 -2.71 -16.65
N LEU A 73 -15.45 -3.56 -17.22
CA LEU A 73 -16.76 -3.12 -17.73
C LEU A 73 -17.69 -2.65 -16.61
N TRP A 74 -17.61 -3.30 -15.44
CA TRP A 74 -18.37 -2.89 -14.27
C TRP A 74 -17.84 -1.58 -13.68
N GLN A 75 -16.52 -1.39 -13.65
CA GLN A 75 -15.88 -0.15 -13.23
C GLN A 75 -16.32 1.02 -14.12
N GLU A 76 -16.21 0.88 -15.44
CA GLU A 76 -16.66 1.91 -16.39
C GLU A 76 -18.16 2.18 -16.28
N LEU A 77 -18.99 1.14 -16.06
CA LEU A 77 -20.43 1.34 -15.85
C LEU A 77 -20.70 2.21 -14.61
N MET A 78 -20.03 1.95 -13.49
CA MET A 78 -20.18 2.74 -12.27
C MET A 78 -19.65 4.16 -12.43
N LEU A 79 -18.52 4.34 -13.10
CA LEU A 79 -17.97 5.67 -13.42
C LEU A 79 -18.96 6.49 -14.25
N CYS A 80 -19.54 5.87 -15.29
CA CYS A 80 -20.56 6.50 -16.13
C CYS A 80 -21.84 6.80 -15.35
N GLN A 81 -22.27 5.92 -14.44
CA GLN A 81 -23.41 6.18 -13.54
C GLN A 81 -23.15 7.38 -12.62
N ALA A 82 -21.94 7.51 -12.07
CA ALA A 82 -21.57 8.64 -11.26
C ALA A 82 -21.53 9.95 -12.07
N GLU A 83 -21.09 9.90 -13.32
CA GLU A 83 -21.05 11.05 -14.23
C GLU A 83 -22.45 11.59 -14.55
N ILE A 84 -23.43 10.70 -14.77
CA ILE A 84 -24.83 11.09 -14.99
C ILE A 84 -25.59 11.40 -13.68
N PHE A 85 -24.88 11.45 -12.55
CA PHE A 85 -25.45 11.67 -11.20
C PHE A 85 -26.57 10.69 -10.86
N ALA A 86 -26.36 9.40 -11.17
CA ALA A 86 -27.25 8.35 -10.71
C ALA A 86 -27.30 8.32 -9.17
N PRO A 87 -28.45 7.98 -8.57
CA PRO A 87 -28.57 7.91 -7.13
C PRO A 87 -27.64 6.84 -6.54
N VAL A 88 -27.26 7.04 -5.27
CA VAL A 88 -26.31 6.15 -4.57
C VAL A 88 -26.85 4.71 -4.51
N GLU A 89 -28.17 4.54 -4.44
CA GLU A 89 -28.85 3.23 -4.47
C GLU A 89 -28.57 2.47 -5.77
N ASP A 90 -28.59 3.14 -6.92
CA ASP A 90 -28.36 2.51 -8.23
C ASP A 90 -26.89 2.06 -8.37
N LEU A 91 -25.96 2.86 -7.83
CA LEU A 91 -24.53 2.53 -7.79
C LEU A 91 -24.28 1.29 -6.90
N THR A 92 -24.84 1.28 -5.70
CA THR A 92 -24.70 0.15 -4.76
C THR A 92 -25.38 -1.12 -5.27
N GLU A 93 -26.52 -1.01 -5.97
CA GLU A 93 -27.15 -2.14 -6.66
C GLU A 93 -26.26 -2.68 -7.78
N THR A 94 -25.70 -1.79 -8.60
CA THR A 94 -24.82 -2.17 -9.71
C THR A 94 -23.57 -2.88 -9.20
N PHE A 95 -22.97 -2.37 -8.13
CA PHE A 95 -21.87 -3.02 -7.42
C PHE A 95 -22.25 -4.40 -6.86
N SER A 96 -23.38 -4.49 -6.17
CA SER A 96 -23.90 -5.76 -5.64
C SER A 96 -24.20 -6.78 -6.74
N ARG A 97 -24.61 -6.33 -7.93
CA ARG A 97 -24.79 -7.17 -9.12
C ARG A 97 -23.44 -7.62 -9.68
N ALA A 98 -22.45 -6.74 -9.73
CA ALA A 98 -21.10 -7.07 -10.15
C ALA A 98 -20.48 -8.16 -9.26
N LEU A 99 -20.62 -8.07 -7.94
CA LEU A 99 -20.12 -9.09 -7.01
C LEU A 99 -20.86 -10.45 -7.13
N ARG A 100 -22.16 -10.44 -7.45
CA ARG A 100 -22.95 -11.68 -7.57
C ARG A 100 -22.71 -12.43 -8.88
N VAL A 101 -22.54 -11.70 -9.98
CA VAL A 101 -22.47 -12.28 -11.35
C VAL A 101 -21.04 -12.32 -11.87
N GLY A 102 -20.18 -11.43 -11.39
CA GLY A 102 -18.79 -11.32 -11.78
C GLY A 102 -17.99 -12.52 -11.30
N ASN A 103 -17.47 -13.28 -12.25
CA ASN A 103 -16.52 -14.35 -11.98
C ASN A 103 -15.09 -13.83 -12.16
N PHE A 104 -14.68 -12.92 -11.29
CA PHE A 104 -13.36 -12.28 -11.34
C PHE A 104 -12.28 -13.27 -10.93
N SER A 105 -11.16 -13.24 -11.64
CA SER A 105 -10.09 -14.24 -11.47
C SER A 105 -9.00 -13.75 -10.53
N GLU A 106 -8.84 -12.43 -10.42
CA GLU A 106 -7.76 -11.81 -9.66
C GLU A 106 -8.30 -11.02 -8.46
N ALA A 107 -7.60 -11.10 -7.33
CA ALA A 107 -7.94 -10.35 -6.14
C ALA A 107 -7.88 -8.82 -6.34
N THR A 108 -6.99 -8.36 -7.23
CA THR A 108 -6.85 -6.94 -7.58
C THR A 108 -8.10 -6.42 -8.31
N GLU A 109 -8.77 -7.25 -9.13
CA GLU A 109 -10.02 -6.89 -9.79
C GLU A 109 -11.13 -6.60 -8.78
N PHE A 110 -11.21 -7.40 -7.70
CA PHE A 110 -12.13 -7.15 -6.59
C PHE A 110 -11.78 -5.86 -5.85
N LEU A 111 -10.50 -5.62 -5.58
CA LEU A 111 -10.04 -4.41 -4.91
C LEU A 111 -10.45 -3.17 -5.71
N GLU A 112 -10.06 -3.12 -6.98
CA GLU A 112 -10.35 -1.99 -7.87
C GLU A 112 -11.86 -1.75 -8.00
N LEU A 113 -12.68 -2.80 -7.99
CA LEU A 113 -14.13 -2.67 -8.02
C LEU A 113 -14.67 -1.97 -6.75
N HIS A 114 -14.17 -2.34 -5.56
CA HIS A 114 -14.55 -1.70 -4.30
C HIS A 114 -14.09 -0.24 -4.27
N LEU A 115 -12.83 0.04 -4.65
CA LEU A 115 -12.29 1.41 -4.69
C LEU A 115 -13.06 2.28 -5.67
N THR A 116 -13.35 1.78 -6.87
CA THR A 116 -14.11 2.50 -7.89
C THR A 116 -15.52 2.83 -7.40
N CYS A 117 -16.22 1.87 -6.78
CA CYS A 117 -17.57 2.11 -6.26
C CYS A 117 -17.57 3.15 -5.14
N ALA A 118 -16.65 3.04 -4.17
CA ALA A 118 -16.51 4.00 -3.09
C ALA A 118 -16.21 5.41 -3.61
N ASP A 119 -15.29 5.55 -4.58
CA ASP A 119 -14.98 6.81 -5.22
C ASP A 119 -16.16 7.40 -6.01
N CYS A 120 -16.95 6.56 -6.68
CA CYS A 120 -18.17 6.97 -7.38
C CYS A 120 -19.21 7.55 -6.41
N ILE A 121 -19.53 6.80 -5.34
CA ILE A 121 -20.48 7.26 -4.31
C ILE A 121 -20.00 8.58 -3.70
N ARG A 122 -18.72 8.66 -3.36
CA ARG A 122 -18.13 9.89 -2.80
C ARG A 122 -18.33 11.10 -3.73
N ARG A 123 -18.10 10.94 -5.04
CA ARG A 123 -18.27 12.02 -6.02
C ARG A 123 -19.73 12.45 -6.15
N VAL A 124 -20.66 11.48 -6.15
CA VAL A 124 -22.11 11.76 -6.20
C VAL A 124 -22.57 12.52 -4.96
N LEU A 125 -22.17 12.07 -3.76
CA LEU A 125 -22.52 12.75 -2.50
C LEU A 125 -22.06 14.21 -2.47
N ILE A 126 -20.82 14.48 -2.92
CA ILE A 126 -20.29 15.85 -3.00
C ILE A 126 -21.08 16.70 -4.00
N ALA A 127 -21.42 16.12 -5.16
CA ALA A 127 -22.17 16.83 -6.18
C ALA A 127 -23.61 17.15 -5.73
N ASP A 128 -24.26 16.22 -5.03
CA ASP A 128 -25.60 16.41 -4.47
C ASP A 128 -25.59 17.47 -3.38
N ALA A 129 -24.60 17.45 -2.48
CA ALA A 129 -24.42 18.49 -1.47
C ALA A 129 -24.22 19.89 -2.10
N SER A 130 -23.39 19.96 -3.14
CA SER A 130 -23.14 21.20 -3.89
C SER A 130 -24.41 21.71 -4.58
N ARG A 131 -25.23 20.81 -5.15
CA ARG A 131 -26.51 21.15 -5.79
C ARG A 131 -27.51 21.71 -4.78
N GLN A 132 -27.66 21.03 -3.64
CA GLN A 132 -28.57 21.47 -2.57
C GLN A 132 -28.18 22.85 -2.03
N GLN A 133 -26.88 23.13 -1.88
CA GLN A 133 -26.42 24.45 -1.46
C GLN A 133 -26.77 25.52 -2.51
N GLN A 134 -26.52 25.26 -3.80
CA GLN A 134 -26.84 26.21 -4.86
C GLN A 134 -28.34 26.54 -4.90
N GLU A 135 -29.21 25.55 -4.65
CA GLU A 135 -30.65 25.74 -4.52
C GLU A 135 -31.03 26.55 -3.28
N ARG A 136 -30.39 26.30 -2.13
CA ARG A 136 -30.58 27.09 -0.89
C ARG A 136 -30.17 28.55 -1.10
N MET A 137 -29.01 28.79 -1.71
CA MET A 137 -28.50 30.14 -2.02
C MET A 137 -29.34 30.86 -3.07
N GLY A 138 -29.90 30.14 -4.05
CA GLY A 138 -30.82 30.71 -5.04
C GLY A 138 -32.19 31.11 -4.46
N ASN A 139 -32.58 30.49 -3.35
CA ASN A 139 -33.86 30.73 -2.67
C ASN A 139 -33.74 31.65 -1.44
N ALA A 140 -32.53 31.95 -0.98
CA ALA A 140 -32.26 32.86 0.14
C ALA A 140 -32.24 34.33 -0.33
N GLU A 141 -33.34 35.05 -0.14
CA GLU A 141 -33.37 36.50 -0.28
C GLU A 141 -32.99 37.18 1.06
N GLY A 142 -31.74 37.61 1.24
CA GLY A 142 -31.32 38.43 2.40
C GLY A 142 -29.92 38.14 2.96
N ASP A 143 -29.50 38.93 3.96
CA ASP A 143 -28.17 38.95 4.65
C ASP A 143 -27.72 37.61 5.30
N GLU A 144 -28.46 36.51 5.14
CA GLU A 144 -28.12 35.16 5.63
C GLU A 144 -27.10 34.43 4.74
N ALA A 145 -26.72 35.01 3.60
CA ALA A 145 -25.73 34.46 2.65
C ALA A 145 -24.27 34.42 3.18
N ALA A 146 -24.03 34.85 4.42
CA ALA A 146 -22.68 35.06 4.97
C ALA A 146 -22.19 33.92 5.90
N GLU A 147 -23.05 32.99 6.30
CA GLU A 147 -22.62 31.79 7.03
C GLU A 147 -22.23 30.72 5.99
N GLU A 148 -20.98 30.80 5.55
CA GLU A 148 -20.31 29.77 4.75
C GLU A 148 -20.06 28.54 5.66
N GLU A 149 -21.16 27.86 6.04
CA GLU A 149 -21.11 26.61 6.80
C GLU A 149 -20.38 25.55 5.96
N ASP A 150 -19.42 24.84 6.55
CA ASP A 150 -18.49 23.96 5.85
C ASP A 150 -19.31 22.84 5.14
N LEU A 151 -19.51 22.98 3.83
CA LEU A 151 -20.30 22.12 2.93
C LEU A 151 -20.16 20.60 3.11
N MET A 152 -19.08 20.17 3.73
CA MET A 152 -18.71 18.76 3.90
C MET A 152 -19.15 18.19 5.26
N GLU A 153 -19.55 19.00 6.23
CA GLU A 153 -19.97 18.54 7.57
C GLU A 153 -21.32 17.82 7.57
N ASP A 154 -22.23 18.21 6.67
CA ASP A 154 -23.59 17.65 6.57
C ASP A 154 -23.70 16.39 5.69
N ILE A 155 -22.61 15.99 5.02
CA ILE A 155 -22.64 14.85 4.10
C ILE A 155 -22.64 13.53 4.89
N ASP A 156 -23.68 12.71 4.68
CA ASP A 156 -23.69 11.35 5.21
C ASP A 156 -22.75 10.43 4.41
N TRP A 157 -21.54 10.21 4.95
CA TRP A 157 -20.55 9.31 4.39
C TRP A 157 -20.82 7.83 4.67
N SER A 158 -21.90 7.48 5.39
CA SER A 158 -22.22 6.10 5.78
C SER A 158 -22.30 5.12 4.60
N PRO A 159 -22.86 5.45 3.42
CA PRO A 159 -22.94 4.50 2.31
C PRO A 159 -21.55 4.12 1.79
N MET A 160 -20.65 5.10 1.68
CA MET A 160 -19.26 4.88 1.27
C MET A 160 -18.49 4.07 2.34
N ARG A 161 -18.62 4.43 3.62
CA ARG A 161 -17.95 3.71 4.72
C ARG A 161 -18.39 2.25 4.81
N SER A 162 -19.67 1.97 4.53
CA SER A 162 -20.19 0.60 4.53
C SER A 162 -19.51 -0.30 3.49
N LEU A 163 -19.15 0.25 2.31
CA LEU A 163 -18.42 -0.48 1.28
C LEU A 163 -17.00 -0.84 1.72
N PHE A 164 -16.31 0.06 2.41
CA PHE A 164 -14.98 -0.24 2.94
C PHE A 164 -15.02 -1.31 4.04
N THR A 165 -16.02 -1.25 4.93
CA THR A 165 -16.23 -2.30 5.94
C THR A 165 -16.58 -3.65 5.31
N GLN A 166 -17.39 -3.65 4.25
CA GLN A 166 -17.69 -4.87 3.48
C GLN A 166 -16.43 -5.43 2.83
N ALA A 167 -15.61 -4.57 2.23
CA ALA A 167 -14.33 -4.96 1.65
C ALA A 167 -13.42 -5.57 2.72
N GLU A 168 -13.26 -4.91 3.87
CA GLU A 168 -12.47 -5.41 5.01
C GLU A 168 -12.87 -6.83 5.38
N GLY A 169 -14.16 -7.10 5.60
CA GLY A 169 -14.65 -8.45 5.91
C GLY A 169 -14.34 -9.46 4.81
N PHE A 170 -14.54 -9.10 3.54
CA PHE A 170 -14.26 -9.98 2.41
C PHE A 170 -12.77 -10.34 2.28
N PHE A 171 -11.88 -9.34 2.39
CA PHE A 171 -10.44 -9.56 2.26
C PHE A 171 -9.86 -10.27 3.48
N GLU A 172 -10.37 -10.02 4.69
CA GLU A 172 -9.95 -10.75 5.88
C GLU A 172 -10.34 -12.24 5.81
N GLU A 173 -11.53 -12.56 5.30
CA GLU A 173 -12.02 -13.94 5.19
C GLU A 173 -11.35 -14.72 4.06
N HIS A 174 -11.25 -14.13 2.87
CA HIS A 174 -10.84 -14.85 1.66
C HIS A 174 -9.38 -14.65 1.27
N LEU A 175 -8.76 -13.53 1.66
CA LEU A 175 -7.43 -13.11 1.18
C LEU A 175 -6.59 -12.45 2.29
N PRO A 176 -6.23 -13.18 3.37
CA PRO A 176 -5.50 -12.62 4.51
C PRO A 176 -4.06 -12.18 4.19
N GLN A 177 -3.59 -12.33 2.94
CA GLN A 177 -2.25 -11.97 2.50
C GLN A 177 -2.12 -10.45 2.27
N MET A 178 -1.92 -9.74 3.39
CA MET A 178 -1.04 -8.58 3.70
C MET A 178 -0.86 -7.37 2.76
N GLU A 179 -1.20 -7.37 1.48
CA GLU A 179 -0.97 -6.18 0.62
C GLU A 179 -2.27 -5.49 0.20
N LEU A 180 -3.27 -6.25 -0.25
CA LEU A 180 -4.54 -5.69 -0.71
C LEU A 180 -5.33 -5.03 0.44
N SER A 181 -5.31 -5.62 1.64
CA SER A 181 -5.94 -5.03 2.83
C SER A 181 -5.26 -3.71 3.23
N ARG A 182 -3.95 -3.58 2.99
CA ARG A 182 -3.19 -2.34 3.25
C ARG A 182 -3.68 -1.21 2.34
N GLU A 183 -3.87 -1.50 1.06
CA GLU A 183 -4.26 -0.50 0.05
C GLU A 183 -5.65 0.07 0.32
N ILE A 184 -6.61 -0.77 0.72
CA ILE A 184 -7.96 -0.32 1.09
C ILE A 184 -7.92 0.60 2.28
N TRP A 185 -7.28 0.19 3.38
CA TRP A 185 -7.22 1.00 4.58
C TRP A 185 -6.45 2.31 4.35
N LEU A 186 -5.39 2.29 3.54
CA LEU A 186 -4.65 3.50 3.20
C LEU A 186 -5.47 4.45 2.32
N HIS A 187 -6.22 3.93 1.35
CA HIS A 187 -7.13 4.73 0.53
C HIS A 187 -8.25 5.32 1.37
N TRP A 188 -8.87 4.51 2.23
CA TRP A 188 -9.90 4.96 3.16
C TRP A 188 -9.37 6.05 4.09
N LEU A 189 -8.18 5.86 4.68
CA LEU A 189 -7.52 6.87 5.50
C LEU A 189 -7.31 8.19 4.73
N ARG A 190 -6.89 8.13 3.46
CA ARG A 190 -6.72 9.34 2.62
C ARG A 190 -8.04 10.07 2.38
N ILE A 191 -9.15 9.35 2.23
CA ILE A 191 -10.47 9.96 2.08
C ILE A 191 -10.90 10.60 3.40
N GLU A 192 -10.78 9.89 4.52
CA GLU A 192 -11.19 10.40 5.84
C GLU A 192 -10.38 11.65 6.23
N THR A 193 -9.08 11.66 5.94
CA THR A 193 -8.18 12.77 6.26
C THR A 193 -8.35 13.99 5.34
N ASN A 194 -8.52 13.79 4.04
CA ASN A 194 -8.52 14.91 3.07
C ASN A 194 -9.93 15.39 2.68
N ILE A 195 -10.95 14.56 2.83
CA ILE A 195 -12.30 14.82 2.30
C ILE A 195 -13.32 14.87 3.44
N CYS A 196 -13.47 13.78 4.20
CA CYS A 196 -14.45 13.74 5.29
C CYS A 196 -14.03 14.60 6.50
N LYS A 197 -12.73 14.89 6.63
CA LYS A 197 -12.11 15.58 7.77
C LYS A 197 -12.46 14.94 9.12
N ASP A 198 -12.72 13.64 9.15
CA ASP A 198 -13.08 12.91 10.36
C ASP A 198 -11.82 12.41 11.08
N TRP A 199 -11.41 13.16 12.11
CA TRP A 199 -10.22 12.83 12.90
C TRP A 199 -10.34 11.49 13.64
N GLN A 200 -11.52 11.18 14.18
CA GLN A 200 -11.70 9.97 14.98
C GLN A 200 -11.52 8.74 14.11
N MET A 201 -12.23 8.69 12.98
CA MET A 201 -12.11 7.59 12.01
C MET A 201 -10.69 7.48 11.45
N ALA A 202 -10.03 8.60 11.14
CA ALA A 202 -8.66 8.60 10.66
C ALA A 202 -7.68 7.97 11.68
N THR A 203 -7.81 8.28 12.97
CA THR A 203 -6.96 7.69 14.01
C THR A 203 -7.22 6.20 14.21
N GLU A 204 -8.48 5.75 14.13
CA GLU A 204 -8.83 4.32 14.23
C GLU A 204 -8.25 3.52 13.06
N LEU A 205 -8.37 4.02 11.83
CA LEU A 205 -7.78 3.40 10.64
C LEU A 205 -6.24 3.37 10.71
N ALA A 206 -5.63 4.45 11.20
CA ALA A 206 -4.18 4.49 11.42
C ALA A 206 -3.73 3.46 12.48
N GLU A 207 -4.48 3.30 13.57
CA GLU A 207 -4.18 2.30 14.61
C GLU A 207 -4.26 0.87 14.06
N LYS A 208 -5.30 0.58 13.25
CA LYS A 208 -5.43 -0.71 12.53
C LYS A 208 -4.21 -0.96 11.64
N LEU A 209 -3.81 0.03 10.84
CA LEU A 209 -2.62 -0.05 9.97
C LEU A 209 -1.33 -0.26 10.77
N PHE A 210 -1.15 0.45 11.89
CA PHE A 210 0.04 0.34 12.72
C PHE A 210 0.15 -1.00 13.44
N THR A 211 -0.99 -1.55 13.85
CA THR A 211 -1.07 -2.85 14.53
C THR A 211 -0.82 -4.00 13.56
N ARG A 212 -1.38 -3.92 12.34
CA ARG A 212 -1.27 -4.97 11.33
C ARG A 212 0.07 -4.96 10.60
N TYR A 213 0.63 -3.77 10.37
CA TYR A 213 1.90 -3.55 9.67
C TYR A 213 2.92 -2.80 10.54
N PRO A 214 3.43 -3.43 11.62
CA PRO A 214 4.33 -2.75 12.55
C PRO A 214 5.69 -2.43 11.94
N THR A 215 6.17 -3.26 10.99
CA THR A 215 7.50 -3.17 10.37
C THR A 215 7.54 -2.30 9.11
N ASP A 216 6.40 -1.93 8.53
CA ASP A 216 6.33 -1.14 7.29
C ASP A 216 6.54 0.36 7.61
N LEU A 217 7.80 0.80 7.52
CA LEU A 217 8.16 2.20 7.73
C LEU A 217 7.57 3.13 6.66
N PRO A 218 7.67 2.84 5.34
CA PRO A 218 7.06 3.70 4.32
C PRO A 218 5.57 3.93 4.55
N LEU A 219 4.81 2.90 4.94
CA LEU A 219 3.40 3.05 5.31
C LEU A 219 3.24 3.93 6.53
N PHE A 220 4.01 3.68 7.60
CA PHE A 220 3.96 4.50 8.82
C PHE A 220 4.19 5.98 8.52
N MET A 221 5.21 6.31 7.72
CA MET A 221 5.54 7.68 7.36
C MET A 221 4.46 8.34 6.51
N GLN A 222 3.81 7.60 5.62
CA GLN A 222 2.65 8.10 4.87
C GLN A 222 1.48 8.43 5.81
N CYS A 223 1.15 7.55 6.75
CA CYS A 223 0.09 7.81 7.72
C CYS A 223 0.43 9.01 8.62
N VAL A 224 1.69 9.13 9.08
CA VAL A 224 2.16 10.30 9.85
C VAL A 224 1.93 11.59 9.07
N HIS A 225 2.28 11.62 7.78
CA HIS A 225 2.08 12.80 6.96
C HIS A 225 0.59 13.17 6.85
N LEU A 226 -0.26 12.21 6.53
CA LEU A 226 -1.72 12.41 6.40
C LEU A 226 -2.37 12.89 7.70
N LEU A 227 -2.00 12.29 8.84
CA LEU A 227 -2.54 12.68 10.13
C LEU A 227 -2.07 14.06 10.58
N ARG A 228 -0.83 14.45 10.25
CA ARG A 228 -0.33 15.79 10.56
C ARG A 228 -1.03 16.88 9.77
N THR A 229 -1.44 16.60 8.53
CA THR A 229 -2.17 17.55 7.70
C THR A 229 -3.66 17.63 8.06
N ALA A 230 -4.24 16.54 8.54
CA ALA A 230 -5.69 16.46 8.82
C ALA A 230 -6.08 16.73 10.28
N ALA A 231 -5.12 16.80 11.21
CA ALA A 231 -5.45 16.98 12.61
C ALA A 231 -6.18 18.30 12.88
N PRO A 232 -7.29 18.29 13.64
CA PRO A 232 -8.04 19.50 14.01
C PRO A 232 -7.16 20.51 14.74
N CYS A 233 -6.24 20.02 15.57
CA CYS A 233 -5.18 20.83 16.14
C CYS A 233 -3.84 20.10 16.16
N GLN A 234 -2.75 20.87 16.20
CA GLN A 234 -1.39 20.33 16.23
C GLN A 234 -1.14 19.41 17.45
N LEU A 235 -1.81 19.67 18.57
CA LEU A 235 -1.69 18.88 19.80
C LEU A 235 -2.30 17.47 19.66
N ASP A 236 -3.37 17.32 18.89
CA ASP A 236 -4.00 16.00 18.67
C ASP A 236 -3.09 15.09 17.86
N SER A 237 -2.48 15.63 16.78
CA SER A 237 -1.49 14.89 16.00
C SER A 237 -0.28 14.47 16.84
N HIS A 238 0.19 15.36 17.72
CA HIS A 238 1.32 15.11 18.60
C HIS A 238 1.01 14.00 19.59
N SER A 239 -0.11 14.12 20.32
CA SER A 239 -0.50 13.18 21.36
C SER A 239 -0.74 11.77 20.82
N PHE A 240 -1.33 11.67 19.62
CA PHE A 240 -1.54 10.39 18.96
C PHE A 240 -0.23 9.79 18.45
N LEU A 241 0.60 10.54 17.72
CA LEU A 241 1.78 9.99 17.05
C LEU A 241 2.96 9.73 17.98
N HIS A 242 3.12 10.52 19.05
CA HIS A 242 4.28 10.44 19.94
C HIS A 242 4.51 9.01 20.51
N PRO A 243 3.50 8.31 21.06
CA PRO A 243 3.66 6.94 21.53
C PRO A 243 4.11 5.95 20.42
N HIS A 244 3.68 6.14 19.18
CA HIS A 244 4.05 5.26 18.07
C HIS A 244 5.49 5.48 17.61
N PHE A 245 5.96 6.74 17.61
CA PHE A 245 7.37 7.04 17.36
C PHE A 245 8.27 6.40 18.42
N ASP A 246 7.93 6.53 19.71
CA ASP A 246 8.71 5.91 20.79
C ASP A 246 8.82 4.39 20.63
N LYS A 247 7.69 3.71 20.39
CA LYS A 247 7.64 2.26 20.17
C LYS A 247 8.48 1.84 18.96
N ARG A 248 8.42 2.58 17.85
CA ARG A 248 9.17 2.24 16.62
C ARG A 248 10.66 2.56 16.72
N ILE A 249 11.05 3.65 17.38
CA ILE A 249 12.47 3.96 17.65
C ILE A 249 13.08 2.86 18.53
N GLU A 250 12.33 2.37 19.52
CA GLU A 250 12.73 1.24 20.37
C GLU A 250 12.90 -0.05 19.55
N ALA A 251 11.96 -0.37 18.66
CA ALA A 251 12.04 -1.53 17.79
C ALA A 251 13.19 -1.45 16.76
N ALA A 252 13.48 -0.25 16.25
CA ALA A 252 14.51 0.00 15.24
C ALA A 252 15.94 0.11 15.80
N LYS A 253 16.17 -0.13 17.10
CA LYS A 253 17.48 0.03 17.77
C LYS A 253 18.65 -0.70 17.11
N ASN A 254 18.39 -1.77 16.38
CA ASN A 254 19.41 -2.59 15.72
C ASN A 254 19.74 -2.11 14.30
N ASP A 255 18.87 -1.32 13.67
CA ASP A 255 19.07 -0.76 12.34
C ASP A 255 19.45 0.73 12.44
N ALA A 256 20.72 1.03 12.14
CA ALA A 256 21.28 2.35 12.31
C ALA A 256 20.66 3.40 11.38
N GLN A 257 20.31 3.03 10.14
CA GLN A 257 19.75 3.95 9.15
C GLN A 257 18.28 4.25 9.46
N LEU A 258 17.51 3.19 9.75
CA LEU A 258 16.11 3.29 10.13
C LEU A 258 15.91 4.11 11.42
N SER A 259 16.70 3.81 12.46
CA SER A 259 16.67 4.55 13.72
C SER A 259 17.01 6.03 13.54
N GLU A 260 17.96 6.37 12.66
CA GLU A 260 18.30 7.76 12.41
C GLU A 260 17.19 8.51 11.68
N HIS A 261 16.55 7.90 10.69
CA HIS A 261 15.42 8.51 10.00
C HIS A 261 14.25 8.77 10.97
N LEU A 262 13.84 7.76 11.74
CA LEU A 262 12.78 7.89 12.74
C LEU A 262 13.07 8.96 13.79
N GLU A 263 14.31 9.05 14.28
CA GLU A 263 14.72 10.08 15.25
C GLU A 263 14.69 11.49 14.65
N ARG A 264 14.99 11.65 13.36
CA ARG A 264 14.90 12.96 12.67
C ARG A 264 13.44 13.39 12.53
N GLU A 265 12.57 12.49 12.08
CA GLU A 265 11.14 12.75 11.91
C GLU A 265 10.44 13.00 13.24
N TRP A 266 10.79 12.25 14.28
CA TRP A 266 10.30 12.49 15.64
C TRP A 266 10.73 13.85 16.18
N LEU A 267 11.99 14.27 15.96
CA LEU A 267 12.43 15.61 16.34
C LEU A 267 11.74 16.72 15.54
N ALA A 268 11.33 16.45 14.29
CA ALA A 268 10.55 17.39 13.49
C ALA A 268 9.14 17.56 14.09
N LEU A 269 8.47 16.45 14.42
CA LEU A 269 7.18 16.47 15.12
C LEU A 269 7.26 17.29 16.41
N GLU A 270 8.26 17.04 17.26
CA GLU A 270 8.44 17.78 18.53
C GLU A 270 8.73 19.28 18.34
N ARG A 271 9.34 19.68 17.22
CA ARG A 271 9.59 21.11 16.92
C ARG A 271 8.32 21.83 16.50
N GLU A 272 7.44 21.14 15.79
CA GLU A 272 6.26 21.74 15.18
C GLU A 272 5.07 21.77 16.15
N SER A 273 4.86 20.70 16.91
CA SER A 273 3.67 20.54 17.75
C SER A 273 3.95 20.24 19.23
N GLY A 274 5.20 19.96 19.59
CA GLY A 274 5.60 19.58 20.94
C GLY A 274 5.78 20.76 21.91
N SER A 275 5.66 20.48 23.21
CA SER A 275 6.03 21.46 24.24
C SER A 275 7.56 21.62 24.33
N ASN A 276 8.01 22.79 24.79
CA ASN A 276 9.45 23.04 25.00
C ASN A 276 10.13 22.01 25.92
N GLU A 277 9.38 21.46 26.88
CA GLU A 277 9.87 20.41 27.77
C GLU A 277 9.99 19.05 27.07
N SER A 278 8.96 18.68 26.30
CA SER A 278 8.95 17.47 25.47
C SER A 278 10.10 17.48 24.46
N TYR A 279 10.29 18.59 23.76
CA TYR A 279 11.38 18.77 22.80
C TYR A 279 12.77 18.63 23.44
N ARG A 280 12.99 19.21 24.63
CA ARG A 280 14.26 19.04 25.37
C ARG A 280 14.48 17.59 25.82
N LYS A 281 13.43 16.85 26.16
CA LYS A 281 13.50 15.44 26.51
C LYS A 281 13.83 14.59 25.27
N ALA A 282 13.15 14.83 24.15
CA ALA A 282 13.38 14.14 22.89
C ALA A 282 14.81 14.35 22.37
N ARG A 283 15.33 15.58 22.42
CA ARG A 283 16.73 15.88 22.08
C ARG A 283 17.72 15.08 22.91
N ARG A 284 17.54 15.04 24.23
CA ARG A 284 18.42 14.27 25.13
C ARG A 284 18.38 12.78 24.80
N GLN A 285 17.21 12.24 24.48
CA GLN A 285 17.04 10.84 24.08
C GLN A 285 17.76 10.53 22.76
N VAL A 286 17.56 11.35 21.72
CA VAL A 286 18.23 11.18 20.43
C VAL A 286 19.74 11.30 20.56
N GLU A 287 20.24 12.28 21.31
CA GLU A 287 21.68 12.45 21.55
C GLU A 287 22.27 11.24 22.30
N ALA A 288 21.56 10.69 23.29
CA ALA A 288 21.97 9.48 24.00
C ALA A 288 21.99 8.24 23.08
N ASN A 289 20.97 8.07 22.23
CA ASN A 289 20.92 6.98 21.26
C ASN A 289 22.04 7.07 20.23
N ARG A 290 22.34 8.27 19.71
CA ARG A 290 23.47 8.52 18.79
C ARG A 290 24.81 8.17 19.43
N ARG A 291 25.04 8.55 20.69
CA ARG A 291 26.25 8.19 21.44
C ARG A 291 26.40 6.67 21.55
N ARG A 292 25.34 5.97 21.98
CA ARG A 292 25.32 4.50 22.07
C ARG A 292 25.59 3.82 20.73
N ARG A 293 25.07 4.36 19.63
CA ARG A 293 25.34 3.86 18.27
C ARG A 293 26.79 4.07 17.85
N ALA A 294 27.35 5.25 18.14
CA ALA A 294 28.75 5.56 17.88
C ALA A 294 29.70 4.67 18.70
N GLU A 295 29.38 4.38 19.96
CA GLU A 295 30.15 3.46 20.83
C GLU A 295 30.14 2.01 20.30
N ARG A 296 29.00 1.56 19.75
CA ARG A 296 28.87 0.23 19.11
C ARG A 296 29.66 0.14 17.80
N GLN A 297 29.68 1.20 17.00
CA GLN A 297 30.45 1.24 15.73
C GLN A 297 31.94 1.50 15.97
N GLY A 298 32.29 2.21 17.04
CA GLY A 298 33.65 2.52 17.48
C GLY A 298 34.31 1.46 18.36
N SER A 299 33.67 0.31 18.58
CA SER A 299 34.27 -0.87 19.21
C SER A 299 34.64 -1.95 18.17
N PRO A 300 35.71 -1.79 17.38
CA PRO A 300 36.40 -2.95 16.81
C PRO A 300 36.95 -3.80 17.95
N CYS A 301 36.63 -5.10 17.95
CA CYS A 301 37.27 -6.18 18.69
C CYS A 301 38.34 -5.76 19.71
N GLN A 302 37.94 -5.40 20.94
CA GLN A 302 38.85 -5.44 22.10
C GLN A 302 39.09 -6.90 22.57
N SER A 303 39.02 -7.89 21.67
CA SER A 303 39.38 -9.28 21.97
C SER A 303 40.80 -9.65 21.55
N ASP A 304 41.52 -8.80 20.80
CA ASP A 304 42.89 -9.10 20.36
C ASP A 304 43.99 -8.25 21.03
N ALA A 305 43.63 -7.34 21.94
CA ALA A 305 44.59 -6.48 22.64
C ALA A 305 45.07 -7.06 23.99
N ASP A 306 44.27 -7.88 24.68
CA ASP A 306 44.66 -8.42 25.99
C ASP A 306 45.54 -9.69 25.92
N SER A 307 45.65 -10.34 24.76
CA SER A 307 46.52 -11.51 24.57
C SER A 307 47.99 -11.16 24.31
N THR A 308 48.33 -9.87 24.09
CA THR A 308 49.72 -9.43 23.82
C THR A 308 50.40 -8.74 25.01
N ALA A 309 49.64 -8.33 26.03
CA ALA A 309 50.21 -7.77 27.28
C ALA A 309 50.82 -8.85 28.18
N ASP A 310 50.21 -10.04 28.24
CA ASP A 310 50.65 -11.12 29.14
C ASP A 310 51.92 -11.86 28.63
N ARG A 311 52.21 -11.78 27.33
CA ARG A 311 53.39 -12.44 26.74
C ARG A 311 54.72 -11.68 26.99
N ARG A 312 54.66 -10.41 27.39
CA ARG A 312 55.86 -9.58 27.67
C ARG A 312 56.35 -9.66 29.13
N GLN A 313 55.55 -10.13 30.07
CA GLN A 313 55.99 -10.31 31.47
C GLN A 313 56.63 -11.68 31.74
N VAL A 314 56.37 -12.71 30.92
CA VAL A 314 56.97 -14.05 31.10
C VAL A 314 58.40 -14.14 30.54
N SER A 315 58.78 -13.28 29.58
CA SER A 315 60.11 -13.31 28.95
C SER A 315 61.22 -12.64 29.78
N SER A 316 60.88 -11.78 30.76
CA SER A 316 61.86 -11.10 31.63
C SER A 316 62.25 -11.89 32.89
N ARG A 317 61.43 -12.86 33.31
CA ARG A 317 61.74 -13.73 34.46
C ARG A 317 62.58 -14.97 34.13
N ARG A 318 62.71 -15.34 32.85
CA ARG A 318 63.36 -16.59 32.42
C ARG A 318 64.87 -16.49 32.15
N LYS A 319 65.50 -15.33 32.38
CA LYS A 319 66.94 -15.10 32.10
C LYS A 319 67.85 -15.15 33.35
N LYS A 320 67.34 -15.55 34.52
CA LYS A 320 68.12 -15.55 35.79
C LYS A 320 68.35 -16.93 36.44
N ARG A 321 68.02 -18.03 35.77
CA ARG A 321 68.30 -19.40 36.26
C ARG A 321 68.74 -20.32 35.13
N ARG A 322 70.03 -20.28 34.78
CA ARG A 322 70.77 -21.38 34.14
C ARG A 322 72.26 -21.07 34.21
N VAL A 323 72.88 -21.47 35.32
CA VAL A 323 74.31 -21.77 35.46
C VAL A 323 74.38 -23.13 36.16
N GLY A 324 75.10 -24.07 35.54
CA GLY A 324 75.47 -25.40 36.03
C GLY A 324 74.36 -26.44 35.93
N GLU A 325 74.56 -27.69 35.50
CA GLU A 325 75.75 -28.45 35.08
C GLU A 325 75.21 -29.83 34.59
N SER A 326 75.89 -30.42 33.59
CA SER A 326 76.00 -31.84 33.12
C SER A 326 75.06 -32.92 33.69
N ASP A 327 74.68 -34.01 33.04
CA ASP A 327 75.13 -34.71 31.82
C ASP A 327 74.09 -35.81 31.53
N SER A 328 74.22 -36.45 30.36
CA SER A 328 73.82 -37.82 29.99
C SER A 328 72.76 -37.93 28.88
N GLU A 329 73.29 -38.21 27.67
CA GLU A 329 72.93 -39.33 26.76
C GLU A 329 71.46 -39.52 26.35
N ALA A 330 71.09 -39.83 25.10
CA ALA A 330 71.77 -40.00 23.83
C ALA A 330 70.68 -40.22 22.75
N SER A 331 71.03 -39.93 21.49
CA SER A 331 70.60 -40.65 20.26
C SER A 331 69.11 -40.53 19.83
N ALA A 332 68.72 -40.28 18.56
CA ALA A 332 69.39 -39.99 17.31
C ALA A 332 68.35 -39.54 16.24
N SER A 333 68.85 -38.78 15.25
CA SER A 333 68.51 -38.75 13.80
C SER A 333 67.06 -38.55 13.28
N GLU A 334 66.79 -37.32 12.78
CA GLU A 334 66.61 -36.92 11.34
C GLU A 334 65.80 -37.80 10.33
N PRO A 335 65.34 -37.29 9.16
CA PRO A 335 64.43 -36.16 8.88
C PRO A 335 63.38 -36.46 7.74
N GLU A 336 62.51 -35.48 7.45
CA GLU A 336 61.73 -35.17 6.22
C GLU A 336 61.18 -36.25 5.24
N LEU A 337 59.88 -36.14 4.89
CA LEU A 337 59.36 -35.65 3.57
C LEU A 337 57.81 -35.86 3.44
N PRO A 338 57.10 -35.13 2.53
CA PRO A 338 55.63 -35.01 2.49
C PRO A 338 54.95 -35.87 1.38
N PRO A 339 53.69 -35.55 0.96
CA PRO A 339 52.49 -36.41 0.94
C PRO A 339 52.39 -37.33 -0.31
N PRO A 340 51.29 -38.11 -0.55
CA PRO A 340 50.34 -37.75 -1.63
C PRO A 340 48.89 -38.36 -1.44
N PRO A 341 47.98 -38.52 -2.45
CA PRO A 341 46.60 -37.98 -2.39
C PRO A 341 45.47 -38.99 -2.79
N LYS A 342 44.20 -38.52 -2.78
CA LYS A 342 43.02 -38.88 -3.65
C LYS A 342 42.59 -40.38 -3.73
N ARG A 343 41.30 -40.77 -3.65
CA ARG A 343 40.13 -40.41 -4.50
C ARG A 343 38.89 -41.30 -4.12
N PRO A 344 37.75 -41.36 -4.87
CA PRO A 344 36.38 -41.08 -4.40
C PRO A 344 35.40 -42.29 -4.52
N LYS A 345 34.08 -42.07 -4.38
CA LYS A 345 32.93 -42.76 -5.06
C LYS A 345 31.61 -42.04 -4.67
N SER A 346 30.91 -41.31 -5.54
CA SER A 346 29.93 -41.73 -6.60
C SER A 346 28.75 -42.52 -6.03
N GLY A 347 27.53 -41.98 -6.03
CA GLY A 347 26.48 -42.14 -7.07
C GLY A 347 25.28 -42.83 -6.37
N ASP A 348 23.98 -42.62 -6.61
CA ASP A 348 23.17 -42.18 -7.77
C ASP A 348 21.84 -41.58 -7.20
N LYS A 349 21.15 -40.55 -7.75
CA LYS A 349 20.18 -40.54 -8.88
C LYS A 349 19.32 -41.82 -8.93
N GLU A 350 18.00 -41.85 -8.98
CA GLU A 350 16.95 -41.04 -9.62
C GLU A 350 15.60 -41.57 -9.08
N LEU A 351 14.51 -40.80 -9.13
CA LEU A 351 13.27 -41.18 -9.84
C LEU A 351 12.12 -40.21 -9.55
N ALA A 352 11.42 -39.91 -10.63
CA ALA A 352 10.32 -38.98 -10.77
C ALA A 352 8.94 -39.63 -10.51
N ALA A 353 7.96 -38.74 -10.34
CA ALA A 353 6.55 -38.85 -10.76
C ALA A 353 5.62 -39.89 -10.10
N HIS A 354 4.57 -39.39 -9.44
CA HIS A 354 3.17 -39.86 -9.49
C HIS A 354 2.27 -38.66 -9.11
N ALA A 355 1.46 -38.09 -10.01
CA ALA A 355 0.09 -38.50 -10.37
C ALA A 355 -0.83 -38.51 -9.12
N ALA A 356 -1.70 -37.52 -8.95
CA ALA A 356 -3.07 -37.47 -9.47
C ALA A 356 -4.06 -38.40 -8.74
N ALA A 357 -5.14 -37.76 -8.25
CA ALA A 357 -6.44 -38.30 -7.83
C ALA A 357 -6.54 -39.10 -6.51
N ALA A 358 -7.25 -38.54 -5.53
CA ALA A 358 -8.44 -39.12 -4.88
C ALA A 358 -8.89 -38.26 -3.69
N GLY A 359 -10.18 -37.88 -3.66
CA GLY A 359 -10.84 -37.25 -2.52
C GLY A 359 -11.82 -36.17 -2.92
#